data_AF-A0A4R5NZE9-F1
#
_entry.id   AF-A0A4R5NZE9-F1
#
_cell.length_a   1.000
_cell.length_b   1.000
_cell.length_c   1.000
_cell.angle_alpha   90.00
_cell.angle_beta   90.00
_cell.angle_gamma   90.00
#
_symmetry.space_group_name_H-M   'P 1'
#
loop_
_entity.id
_entity.type
_entity.pdbx_description
1 polymer ?
#
loop_
_entity_poly.entity_id
_entity_poly.type
_entity_poly.pdbx_seq_one_letter_code
_entity_poly.pdbx_strand_id
1 'polypeptide(L)'
;MQSKKKTPTNSKVQAAIDLLLEGGADLSTIFAQDGLLKVLTKNIVERALAAELDDHLGYSKYSRSQSDNARNGSYTKHLITDQGDNRAKYSKG
;
A
#
# COMPACT_ATOMS: atom_id res chain seq x y z
N MET A 1 14.71 -8.63 38.87
CA MET A 1 14.27 -9.33 37.63
C MET A 1 13.44 -8.34 36.83
N GLN A 2 13.96 -7.79 35.74
CA GLN A 2 13.21 -6.82 34.91
C GLN A 2 12.27 -7.59 33.98
N SER A 3 10.97 -7.34 34.08
CA SER A 3 9.96 -7.91 33.18
C SER A 3 10.06 -7.22 31.81
N LYS A 4 10.24 -8.03 30.76
CA LYS A 4 10.23 -7.55 29.36
C LYS A 4 8.82 -7.05 29.05
N LYS A 5 8.66 -5.75 28.81
CA LYS A 5 7.40 -5.17 28.30
C LYS A 5 7.15 -5.75 26.90
N LYS A 6 6.16 -6.64 26.76
CA LYS A 6 5.62 -7.03 25.43
C LYS A 6 5.01 -5.78 24.82
N THR A 7 5.62 -5.26 23.76
CA THR A 7 4.97 -4.29 22.86
C THR A 7 3.63 -4.87 22.42
N PRO A 8 2.51 -4.13 22.51
CA PRO A 8 1.24 -4.60 22.00
C PRO A 8 1.34 -4.65 20.48
N THR A 9 1.64 -5.84 19.95
CA THR A 9 1.53 -6.09 18.51
C THR A 9 0.06 -5.92 18.13
N ASN A 10 -0.21 -5.07 17.13
CA ASN A 10 -1.56 -4.85 16.61
C ASN A 10 -2.09 -6.20 16.08
N SER A 11 -3.10 -6.78 16.75
CA SER A 11 -3.56 -8.15 16.49
C SER A 11 -3.99 -8.39 15.03
N LYS A 12 -4.53 -7.36 14.37
CA LYS A 12 -4.90 -7.41 12.95
C LYS A 12 -3.68 -7.51 12.03
N VAL A 13 -2.59 -6.84 12.39
CA VAL A 13 -1.32 -6.92 11.66
C VAL A 13 -0.74 -8.33 11.78
N GLN A 14 -0.81 -8.92 12.98
CA GLN A 14 -0.36 -10.30 13.17
C GLN A 14 -1.16 -11.30 12.32
N ALA A 15 -2.49 -11.19 12.33
CA ALA A 15 -3.35 -12.04 11.51
C ALA A 15 -3.07 -11.89 10.00
N ALA A 16 -2.75 -10.68 9.54
CA ALA A 16 -2.35 -10.45 8.15
C ALA A 16 -0.98 -11.09 7.82
N ILE A 17 -0.03 -11.04 8.74
CA ILE A 17 1.27 -11.72 8.58
C ILE A 17 1.07 -13.24 8.50
N ASP A 18 0.25 -13.80 9.39
CA ASP A 18 -0.03 -15.24 9.42
C ASP A 18 -0.67 -15.69 8.09
N LEU A 19 -1.66 -14.93 7.58
CA LEU A 19 -2.27 -15.18 6.27
C LEU A 19 -1.26 -15.14 5.11
N LEU A 20 -0.30 -14.20 5.14
CA LEU A 20 0.73 -14.10 4.10
C LEU A 20 1.70 -15.29 4.15
N LEU A 21 2.00 -15.81 5.34
CA LEU A 21 2.87 -16.97 5.53
C LEU A 21 2.16 -18.29 5.17
N GLU A 22 0.87 -18.42 5.48
CA GLU A 22 0.03 -19.55 5.06
C GLU A 22 -0.05 -19.68 3.52
N GLY A 23 0.04 -18.55 2.81
CA GLY A 23 0.05 -18.52 1.33
C GLY A 23 1.28 -19.14 0.66
N GLY A 24 2.20 -19.77 1.42
CA GLY A 24 3.37 -20.46 0.88
C GLY A 24 4.51 -19.52 0.47
N ALA A 25 4.52 -18.30 1.01
CA ALA A 25 5.59 -17.34 0.76
C ALA A 25 6.88 -17.79 1.47
N ASP A 26 7.81 -18.39 0.72
CA ASP A 26 9.15 -18.67 1.22
C ASP A 26 9.94 -17.37 1.40
N LEU A 27 10.88 -17.35 2.35
CA LEU A 27 11.75 -16.20 2.64
C LEU A 27 12.44 -15.68 1.37
N SER A 28 12.89 -16.58 0.48
CA SER A 28 13.50 -16.21 -0.78
C SER A 28 12.56 -15.39 -1.69
N THR A 29 11.28 -15.73 -1.71
CA THR A 29 10.25 -15.04 -2.51
C THR A 29 9.76 -13.74 -1.88
N ILE A 30 9.77 -13.67 -0.55
CA ILE A 30 9.38 -12.46 0.19
C ILE A 30 10.38 -11.33 -0.06
N PHE A 31 11.67 -11.66 0.02
CA PHE A 31 12.78 -10.72 -0.10
C PHE A 31 13.39 -10.64 -1.50
N ALA A 32 12.82 -11.32 -2.50
CA ALA A 32 13.24 -11.18 -3.89
C ALA A 32 13.05 -9.73 -4.39
N GLN A 33 13.84 -9.34 -5.39
CA GLN A 33 13.78 -8.00 -6.00
C GLN A 33 12.40 -7.64 -6.60
N ASP A 34 11.60 -8.64 -6.96
CA ASP A 34 10.19 -8.48 -7.37
C ASP A 34 9.24 -9.25 -6.45
N GLY A 35 9.66 -9.40 -5.19
CA GLY A 35 9.00 -10.20 -4.17
C GLY A 35 7.80 -9.53 -3.51
N LEU A 36 7.25 -10.25 -2.52
CA LEU A 36 6.03 -9.84 -1.81
C LEU A 36 6.15 -8.46 -1.16
N LEU A 37 7.29 -8.12 -0.55
CA LEU A 37 7.48 -6.84 0.14
C LEU A 37 7.34 -5.65 -0.81
N LYS A 38 7.85 -5.80 -2.03
CA LYS A 38 7.76 -4.78 -3.07
C LYS A 38 6.30 -4.57 -3.47
N VAL A 39 5.59 -5.66 -3.73
CA VAL A 39 4.16 -5.64 -4.09
C VAL A 39 3.33 -5.02 -2.96
N LEU A 40 3.59 -5.39 -1.71
CA LEU A 40 2.89 -4.87 -0.55
C LEU A 40 3.12 -3.36 -0.39
N THR A 41 4.37 -2.91 -0.45
CA THR A 41 4.74 -1.50 -0.32
C THR A 41 4.06 -0.66 -1.41
N LYS A 42 4.13 -1.10 -2.66
CA LYS A 42 3.42 -0.47 -3.78
C LYS A 42 1.93 -0.34 -3.49
N ASN A 43 1.30 -1.43 -3.10
CA ASN A 43 -0.14 -1.50 -2.85
C ASN A 43 -0.60 -0.57 -1.70
N ILE A 44 0.23 -0.42 -0.66
CA ILE A 44 -0.05 0.51 0.45
C ILE A 44 0.04 1.95 -0.06
N VAL A 45 1.11 2.29 -0.79
CA VAL A 45 1.30 3.65 -1.34
C VAL A 45 0.19 4.03 -2.30
N GLU A 46 -0.19 3.15 -3.24
CA GLU A 46 -1.28 3.43 -4.20
C GLU A 46 -2.62 3.67 -3.49
N ARG A 47 -2.91 2.92 -2.42
CA ARG A 47 -4.14 3.10 -1.63
C ARG A 47 -4.12 4.38 -0.80
N ALA A 48 -2.97 4.73 -0.21
CA ALA A 48 -2.82 6.00 0.52
C ALA A 48 -3.06 7.19 -0.41
N LEU A 49 -2.41 7.20 -1.59
CA LEU A 49 -2.60 8.25 -2.60
C LEU A 49 -4.05 8.32 -3.13
N ALA A 50 -4.71 7.17 -3.30
CA ALA A 50 -6.12 7.15 -3.69
C ALA A 50 -7.02 7.78 -2.62
N ALA A 51 -6.76 7.50 -1.34
CA ALA A 51 -7.49 8.08 -0.23
C ALA A 51 -7.25 9.60 -0.13
N GLU A 52 -6.02 10.07 -0.33
CA GLU A 52 -5.71 11.51 -0.39
C GLU A 52 -6.45 12.21 -1.54
N LEU A 53 -6.60 11.56 -2.71
CA LEU A 53 -7.40 12.10 -3.81
C LEU A 53 -8.89 12.11 -3.53
N ASP A 54 -9.42 11.09 -2.84
CA ASP A 54 -10.81 11.05 -2.39
C ASP A 54 -11.10 12.22 -1.45
N ASP A 55 -10.19 12.50 -0.51
CA ASP A 55 -10.27 13.63 0.43
C ASP A 55 -10.14 14.99 -0.30
N HIS A 56 -9.13 15.14 -1.17
CA HIS A 56 -8.89 16.38 -1.90
C HIS A 56 -10.04 16.78 -2.82
N LEU A 57 -10.66 15.79 -3.50
CA LEU A 57 -11.78 16.04 -4.41
C LEU A 57 -13.14 16.04 -3.67
N GLY A 58 -13.21 15.49 -2.46
CA GLY A 58 -14.43 15.34 -1.69
C GLY A 58 -15.38 14.25 -2.21
N TYR A 59 -14.92 13.38 -3.12
CA TYR A 59 -15.72 12.27 -3.65
C TYR A 59 -14.85 11.08 -4.06
N SER A 60 -15.41 9.88 -3.87
CA SER A 60 -14.76 8.63 -4.23
C SER A 60 -14.78 8.37 -5.73
N LYS A 61 -13.86 7.54 -6.21
CA LYS A 61 -13.80 7.17 -7.63
C LYS A 61 -15.15 6.65 -8.14
N TYR A 62 -15.59 7.17 -9.29
CA TYR A 62 -16.89 6.89 -9.94
C TYR A 62 -18.13 7.43 -9.23
N SER A 63 -17.99 8.13 -8.10
CA SER A 63 -19.11 8.84 -7.51
C SER A 63 -19.47 10.09 -8.33
N ARG A 64 -20.77 10.38 -8.40
CA ARG A 64 -21.27 11.60 -9.03
C ARG A 64 -20.87 12.79 -8.15
N SER A 65 -20.19 13.76 -8.74
CA SER A 65 -19.76 15.00 -8.09
C SER A 65 -20.39 16.20 -8.79
N GLN A 66 -20.64 17.27 -8.04
CA GLN A 66 -21.02 18.59 -8.56
C GLN A 66 -19.81 19.54 -8.61
N SER A 67 -18.61 19.03 -8.30
CA SER A 67 -17.36 19.79 -8.38
C SER A 67 -16.98 20.05 -9.83
N ASP A 68 -16.43 21.23 -10.10
CA ASP A 68 -15.82 21.57 -11.39
C ASP A 68 -14.54 20.76 -11.65
N ASN A 69 -13.91 20.22 -10.60
CA ASN A 69 -12.74 19.36 -10.75
C ASN A 69 -13.11 17.88 -10.81
N ALA A 70 -12.53 17.18 -11.79
CA ALA A 70 -12.81 15.78 -12.05
C ALA A 70 -11.52 14.97 -12.28
N ARG A 71 -11.50 13.75 -11.73
CA ARG A 71 -10.41 12.79 -11.98
C ARG A 71 -10.20 12.58 -13.48
N ASN A 72 -8.97 12.82 -13.94
CA ASN A 72 -8.60 12.69 -15.35
C ASN A 72 -7.55 11.58 -15.56
N GLY A 73 -7.94 10.35 -15.22
CA GLY A 73 -7.15 9.16 -15.45
C GLY A 73 -6.11 8.85 -14.37
N SER A 74 -5.04 8.16 -14.76
CA SER A 74 -3.94 7.80 -13.88
C SER A 74 -2.60 7.83 -14.61
N TYR A 75 -1.52 8.01 -13.86
CA TYR A 75 -0.15 8.02 -14.36
C TYR A 75 0.71 7.03 -13.55
N THR A 76 1.71 6.46 -14.21
CA THR A 76 2.66 5.53 -13.57
C THR A 76 3.96 6.25 -13.26
N LYS A 77 4.36 6.31 -11.98
CA LYS A 77 5.67 6.81 -11.56
C LYS A 77 6.58 5.66 -11.18
N HIS A 78 7.86 5.84 -11.52
CA HIS A 78 8.95 5.02 -11.03
C HIS A 78 9.44 5.63 -9.72
N LEU A 79 9.46 4.81 -8.68
CA LEU A 79 9.85 5.13 -7.33
C LEU A 79 11.08 4.29 -7.02
N ILE A 80 12.17 4.94 -6.64
CA ILE A 80 13.36 4.23 -6.16
C ILE A 80 13.14 4.02 -4.66
N THR A 81 13.12 2.76 -4.23
CA THR A 81 13.06 2.41 -2.81
C THR A 81 14.27 1.57 -2.42
N ASP A 82 14.44 1.31 -1.13
CA ASP A 82 15.52 0.45 -0.62
C ASP A 82 15.44 -0.99 -1.16
N GLN A 83 14.28 -1.40 -1.68
CA GLN A 83 14.04 -2.70 -2.31
C GLN A 83 14.21 -2.65 -3.86
N GLY A 84 14.67 -1.52 -4.40
CA GLY A 84 14.88 -1.29 -5.84
C GLY A 84 13.77 -0.48 -6.53
N ASP A 85 13.77 -0.49 -7.87
CA ASP A 85 12.81 0.29 -8.69
C ASP A 85 11.38 -0.25 -8.55
N ASN A 86 10.45 0.64 -8.23
CA ASN A 86 9.04 0.38 -7.97
C ASN A 86 8.14 1.20 -8.89
N ARG A 87 7.18 0.56 -9.56
CA ARG A 87 6.19 1.27 -10.39
C ARG A 87 4.88 1.43 -9.64
N ALA A 88 4.55 2.65 -9.24
CA ALA A 88 3.26 2.98 -8.63
C ALA A 88 2.37 3.76 -9.60
N LYS A 89 1.09 3.41 -9.64
CA LYS A 89 0.05 4.12 -10.37
C LYS A 89 -0.70 5.03 -9.41
N TYR A 90 -0.84 6.30 -9.77
CA TYR A 90 -1.66 7.25 -9.03
C TYR A 90 -2.61 7.95 -9.99
N SER A 91 -3.79 8.33 -9.49
CA SER A 91 -4.77 9.03 -10.30
C SER A 91 -4.37 10.50 -10.48
N LYS A 92 -4.69 11.07 -11.64
CA LYS A 92 -4.51 12.50 -11.89
C LYS A 92 -5.77 13.21 -11.37
N GLY A 93 -5.58 14.12 -10.42
CA GLY A 93 -6.63 15.04 -9.97
C GLY A 93 -6.87 16.17 -10.94
#